data_AF-A0A356B143-F1
#
_entry.id   AF-A0A356B143-F1
#
_cell.length_a   1.000
_cell.length_b   1.000
_cell.length_c   1.000
_cell.angle_alpha   90.00
_cell.angle_beta   90.00
_cell.angle_gamma   90.00
#
_symmetry.space_group_name_H-M   'P 1'
#
loop_
_entity.id
_entity.type
_entity.pdbx_description
1 polymer ?
#
loop_
_entity_poly.entity_id
_entity_poly.type
_entity_poly.pdbx_seq_one_letter_code
_entity_poly.pdbx_strand_id
1 'polypeptide(L)' 'MSTMTGYERMKNILNRKPVDRIGLYEHFWNDTKKMWVAAGKVKPQDDLYELFDYDMSESWAFKLTAD' A
#
# COMPACT_ATOMS: atom_id res chain seq x y z
N MET A 1 9.39 21.15 -4.31
CA MET A 1 7.93 20.97 -4.11
C MET A 1 7.73 20.54 -2.66
N SER A 2 6.64 20.93 -2.01
CA SER A 2 6.31 20.43 -0.66
C SER A 2 5.97 18.94 -0.72
N THR A 3 6.29 18.19 0.35
CA THR A 3 5.92 16.78 0.49
C THR A 3 4.40 16.62 0.48
N MET A 4 3.90 15.72 -0.35
CA MET A 4 2.47 15.39 -0.47
C MET A 4 2.15 14.14 0.36
N THR A 5 0.91 14.05 0.85
CA THR A 5 0.34 12.78 1.34
C THR A 5 0.09 11.82 0.18
N GLY A 6 -0.05 10.52 0.46
CA GLY A 6 -0.41 9.54 -0.56
C GLY A 6 -1.73 9.87 -1.26
N TYR A 7 -2.72 10.35 -0.51
CA TYR A 7 -4.00 10.81 -1.05
C TYR A 7 -3.84 11.98 -2.05
N GLU A 8 -3.09 13.03 -1.68
CA GLU A 8 -2.85 14.18 -2.56
C GLU A 8 -2.09 13.77 -3.82
N ARG A 9 -1.08 12.90 -3.66
CA ARG A 9 -0.26 12.37 -4.75
C ARG A 9 -1.11 11.58 -5.74
N MET A 10 -1.90 10.61 -5.27
CA MET A 10 -2.82 9.83 -6.10
C MET A 10 -3.84 10.70 -6.81
N LYS A 11 -4.46 11.64 -6.09
CA LYS A 11 -5.40 12.60 -6.66
C LYS A 11 -4.76 13.41 -7.79
N ASN A 12 -3.53 13.88 -7.63
CA ASN A 12 -2.85 14.66 -8.65
C ASN A 12 -2.44 13.83 -9.86
N ILE A 13 -1.94 12.59 -9.67
CA ILE A 13 -1.61 11.67 -10.77
C ILE A 13 -2.83 11.43 -11.65
N LEU A 14 -3.98 11.09 -11.05
CA LEU A 14 -5.23 10.84 -11.79
C LEU A 14 -5.71 12.08 -12.56
N ASN A 15 -5.46 13.28 -12.03
CA ASN A 15 -5.80 14.56 -12.66
C ASN A 15 -4.71 15.12 -13.59
N ARG A 16 -3.63 14.36 -13.86
CA ARG A 16 -2.48 14.79 -14.67
C ARG A 16 -1.84 16.10 -14.18
N LYS A 17 -1.77 16.28 -12.86
CA LYS A 17 -1.10 17.42 -12.20
C LYS A 17 0.29 17.01 -11.72
N PRO A 18 1.23 17.98 -11.52
CA PRO A 18 2.54 17.70 -10.94
C PRO A 18 2.45 17.03 -9.56
N VAL A 19 3.41 16.15 -9.27
CA VAL A 19 3.58 15.44 -8.00
C VAL A 19 5.02 15.51 -7.53
N ASP A 20 5.22 15.32 -6.22
CA ASP A 20 6.54 15.30 -5.59
C ASP A 20 7.32 14.00 -5.86
N ARG A 21 6.63 12.87 -6.03
CA ARG A 21 7.14 11.59 -6.54
C ARG A 21 6.06 10.79 -7.27
N ILE A 22 6.45 9.80 -8.06
CA ILE A 22 5.52 8.79 -8.58
C ILE A 22 4.93 8.05 -7.38
N GLY A 23 3.61 7.92 -7.35
CA GLY A 23 2.96 7.23 -6.26
C GLY A 23 2.90 5.72 -6.49
N LEU A 24 2.95 4.97 -5.39
CA LEU A 24 3.17 3.53 -5.34
C LEU A 24 1.98 2.82 -4.71
N TYR A 25 1.56 1.75 -5.36
CA TYR A 25 0.58 0.81 -4.86
C TYR A 25 1.02 -0.60 -5.26
N GLU A 26 1.04 -1.50 -4.29
CA GLU A 26 1.32 -2.92 -4.47
C GLU A 26 0.32 -3.72 -3.63
N HIS A 27 -0.12 -4.88 -4.13
CA HIS A 27 -1.10 -5.74 -3.46
C HIS A 27 -0.69 -7.21 -3.49
N PHE A 28 -1.53 -8.09 -2.93
CA PHE A 28 -1.28 -9.54 -2.78
C PHE A 28 -0.16 -9.92 -1.80
N TRP A 29 -0.10 -9.24 -0.66
CA TRP A 29 0.90 -9.52 0.37
C TRP A 29 0.61 -10.72 1.27
N ASN A 30 -0.56 -11.37 1.19
CA ASN A 30 -1.00 -12.34 2.21
C ASN A 30 0.01 -13.47 2.45
N ASP A 31 0.47 -14.14 1.40
CA ASP A 31 1.40 -15.26 1.56
C ASP A 31 2.83 -14.81 1.85
N THR A 32 3.27 -13.71 1.25
CA THR A 32 4.57 -13.09 1.55
C THR A 32 4.65 -12.64 3.01
N LYS A 33 3.60 -12.01 3.53
CA LYS A 33 3.51 -11.58 4.94
C LYS A 33 3.56 -12.79 5.87
N LYS A 34 2.82 -13.87 5.58
CA LYS A 34 2.90 -15.12 6.37
C LYS A 34 4.33 -15.66 6.42
N MET A 35 5.00 -15.75 5.27
CA MET A 35 6.39 -16.22 5.19
C MET A 35 7.35 -15.30 5.96
N TRP A 36 7.21 -13.98 5.83
CA TRP A 36 8.07 -13.01 6.50
C TRP A 36 7.86 -12.97 8.01
N VAL A 37 6.64 -13.15 8.49
CA VAL A 37 6.35 -13.32 9.92
C VAL A 37 7.03 -14.58 10.45
N ALA A 38 6.90 -15.72 9.75
CA ALA A 38 7.56 -16.97 10.15
C ALA A 38 9.09 -16.84 10.17
N ALA A 39 9.65 -16.03 9.27
CA ALA A 39 11.08 -15.74 9.19
C ALA A 39 11.54 -14.58 10.12
N GLY A 40 10.64 -14.00 10.93
CA GLY A 40 10.96 -12.89 11.85
C GLY A 40 11.35 -11.58 11.17
N LYS A 41 10.97 -11.37 9.90
CA LYS A 41 11.28 -10.16 9.12
C LYS A 41 10.31 -9.01 9.38
N VAL A 42 9.06 -9.35 9.71
CA VAL A 42 8.01 -8.41 10.12
C VAL A 42 7.20 -9.06 11.25
N LYS A 43 6.50 -8.25 12.04
CA LYS A 43 5.59 -8.71 13.09
C LYS A 43 4.20 -9.01 12.52
N PRO A 44 3.41 -9.90 13.14
CA PRO A 44 2.05 -10.19 12.69
C PRO A 44 1.17 -8.93 12.53
N GLN A 45 1.33 -7.97 13.45
CA GLN A 45 0.59 -6.71 13.48
C GLN A 45 1.13 -5.62 12.54
N ASP A 46 2.29 -5.83 11.90
CA ASP A 46 2.85 -4.81 11.01
C ASP A 46 1.95 -4.65 9.79
N ASP A 47 1.57 -3.41 9.49
CA ASP A 47 0.92 -3.05 8.24
C ASP A 47 2.00 -2.81 7.19
N LEU A 48 1.98 -3.58 6.10
CA LEU A 48 2.97 -3.44 5.03
C LEU A 48 2.75 -2.18 4.19
N TYR A 49 1.51 -1.66 4.12
CA TYR A 49 1.21 -0.39 3.47
C TYR A 49 1.95 0.76 4.18
N GLU A 50 1.93 0.76 5.52
CA GLU A 50 2.66 1.73 6.35
C GLU A 50 4.17 1.48 6.33
N LEU A 51 4.60 0.23 6.47
CA LEU A 51 6.03 -0.14 6.53
C LEU A 51 6.80 0.30 5.27
N PHE A 52 6.14 0.27 4.11
CA PHE A 52 6.73 0.62 2.82
C PHE A 52 6.30 2.00 2.27
N ASP A 53 5.58 2.81 3.06
CA ASP A 53 5.10 4.15 2.67
C ASP A 53 4.32 4.14 1.33
N TYR A 54 3.38 3.20 1.21
CA TYR A 54 2.48 3.11 0.06
C TYR A 54 1.46 4.24 0.04
N ASP A 55 1.09 4.64 -1.17
CA ASP A 55 0.21 5.78 -1.41
C ASP A 55 -1.27 5.41 -1.40
N MET A 56 -1.55 4.11 -1.42
CA MET A 56 -2.89 3.53 -1.33
C MET A 56 -2.84 2.20 -0.58
N SER A 57 -3.93 1.86 0.10
CA SER A 57 -4.16 0.55 0.70
C SER A 57 -5.46 -0.06 0.19
N GLU A 58 -5.53 -1.39 0.19
CA GLU A 58 -6.76 -2.11 -0.17
C GLU A 58 -7.79 -2.06 0.95
N SER A 59 -9.06 -1.91 0.57
CA SER A 59 -10.20 -2.14 1.45
C SER A 59 -10.96 -3.39 1.01
N TRP A 60 -10.75 -4.49 1.73
CA TRP A 60 -11.48 -5.75 1.52
C TRP A 60 -12.85 -5.72 2.21
N ALA A 61 -13.71 -4.78 1.82
CA ALA A 61 -15.02 -4.55 2.46
C ALA A 61 -16.01 -5.72 2.31
N PHE A 62 -15.74 -6.66 1.39
CA PHE A 62 -16.62 -7.79 1.08
C PHE A 62 -15.87 -9.12 1.28
N LYS A 63 -16.57 -10.13 1.81
CA LYS A 63 -16.05 -11.49 1.97
C LYS A 63 -16.32 -12.29 0.69
N LEU A 64 -15.47 -12.08 -0.32
CA LEU A 64 -15.55 -12.76 -1.62
C LEU A 64 -14.55 -13.93 -1.68
N THR A 65 -14.87 -14.97 -2.43
CA THR A 65 -13.98 -16.12 -2.70
C THR A 65 -14.16 -16.47 -4.17
N ALA A 66 -13.06 -16.62 -4.91
CA ALA A 66 -13.10 -17.09 -6.29
C ALA A 66 -13.45 -18.58 -6.31
N ASP A 67 -14.26 -19.01 -7.28
CA ASP A 67 -14.67 -20.38 -7.52
C ASP A 67 -13.60 -21.23 -8.24
#